data_AF-A0A973H5W3-F1
#
_entry.id   AF-A0A973H5W3-F1
#
_cell.length_a   1.000
_cell.length_b   1.000
_cell.length_c   1.000
_cell.angle_alpha   90.00
_cell.angle_beta   90.00
_cell.angle_gamma   90.00
#
_symmetry.space_group_name_H-M   'P 1'
#
loop_
_entity.id
_entity.type
_entity.pdbx_description
1 polymer ?
#
loop_
_entity_poly.entity_id
_entity_poly.type
_entity_poly.pdbx_seq_one_letter_code
_entity_poly.pdbx_strand_id
1 'polypeptide(L)'
;MGDVLIDTTLVRRLLTAQFPQWAHLPLAPVPQSGMDNATFRLGDELSVRLPRYAHWAGQVTREHRWLPKLAPHLPLTVSEPLEIGEPAEGYPWSWSVYRWLDGETAT
;
A
#
# COMPACT_ATOMS: atom_id res chain seq x y z
N MET A 1 13.56 -8.06 -16.64
CA MET A 1 12.14 -7.91 -16.32
C MET A 1 12.01 -6.61 -15.56
N GLY A 2 11.33 -5.63 -16.16
CA GLY A 2 11.57 -4.20 -15.94
C GLY A 2 11.26 -3.72 -14.52
N ASP A 3 12.18 -2.93 -13.98
CA ASP A 3 11.96 -2.15 -12.77
C ASP A 3 10.89 -1.09 -13.11
N VAL A 4 9.73 -1.14 -12.45
CA VAL A 4 8.69 -0.12 -12.64
C VAL A 4 9.04 1.04 -11.72
N LEU A 5 9.23 2.23 -12.29
CA LEU A 5 9.45 3.43 -11.48
C LEU A 5 8.17 3.75 -10.72
N ILE A 6 8.19 3.54 -9.40
CA ILE A 6 7.07 3.87 -8.52
C ILE A 6 7.38 5.20 -7.84
N ASP A 7 6.74 6.27 -8.31
CA ASP A 7 6.84 7.62 -7.75
C ASP A 7 5.48 8.16 -7.26
N THR A 8 5.49 9.31 -6.62
CA THR A 8 4.26 9.97 -6.13
C THR A 8 3.28 10.30 -7.25
N THR A 9 3.77 10.54 -8.47
CA THR A 9 2.94 10.89 -9.63
C THR A 9 2.10 9.69 -10.07
N LEU A 10 2.73 8.52 -10.20
CA LEU A 10 2.06 7.26 -10.50
C LEU A 10 1.00 6.94 -9.45
N VAL A 11 1.38 7.02 -8.17
CA VAL A 11 0.46 6.71 -7.07
C VAL A 11 -0.73 7.66 -7.04
N ARG A 12 -0.52 8.96 -7.31
CA ARG A 12 -1.63 9.92 -7.41
C ARG A 12 -2.58 9.61 -8.56
N ARG A 13 -2.07 9.20 -9.72
CA ARG A 13 -2.91 8.78 -10.86
C ARG A 13 -3.74 7.56 -10.53
N LEU A 14 -3.12 6.53 -9.91
CA LEU A 14 -3.81 5.33 -9.46
C LEU A 14 -4.92 5.64 -8.45
N LEU A 15 -4.64 6.48 -7.45
CA LEU A 15 -5.65 6.94 -6.48
C LEU A 15 -6.77 7.71 -7.17
N THR A 16 -6.46 8.61 -8.10
CA THR A 16 -7.48 9.39 -8.83
C THR A 16 -8.40 8.49 -9.65
N ALA A 17 -7.84 7.46 -10.28
CA ALA A 17 -8.60 6.56 -11.15
C ALA A 17 -9.49 5.59 -10.35
N GLN A 18 -9.06 5.13 -9.18
CA GLN A 18 -9.71 4.02 -8.47
C GLN A 18 -10.31 4.41 -7.12
N PHE A 19 -9.72 5.37 -6.42
CA PHE A 19 -10.15 5.82 -5.09
C PHE A 19 -10.21 7.36 -5.00
N PRO A 20 -11.10 8.00 -5.80
CA PRO A 20 -11.17 9.47 -5.89
C PRO A 20 -11.43 10.14 -4.54
N GLN A 21 -12.04 9.44 -3.57
CA GLN A 21 -12.25 9.91 -2.21
C GLN A 21 -10.95 10.24 -1.46
N TRP A 22 -9.80 9.69 -1.87
CA TRP A 22 -8.51 9.94 -1.24
C TRP A 22 -7.50 10.64 -2.15
N ALA A 23 -7.84 10.85 -3.42
CA ALA A 23 -6.93 11.44 -4.41
C ALA A 23 -6.45 12.86 -4.06
N HIS A 24 -7.23 13.58 -3.25
CA HIS A 24 -6.94 14.93 -2.79
C HIS A 24 -6.06 14.99 -1.53
N LEU A 25 -5.83 13.86 -0.85
CA LEU A 25 -5.04 13.84 0.37
C LEU A 25 -3.55 14.10 0.07
N PRO A 26 -2.80 14.66 1.06
CA PRO A 26 -1.35 14.75 0.99
C PRO A 26 -0.73 13.37 0.73
N LEU A 27 0.30 13.31 -0.13
CA LEU A 27 0.96 12.05 -0.48
C LEU A 27 2.47 12.25 -0.42
N ALA A 28 3.17 11.44 0.38
CA ALA A 28 4.61 11.49 0.53
C ALA A 28 5.23 10.08 0.53
N PRO A 29 6.40 9.87 -0.09
CA PRO A 29 7.09 8.59 0.00
C PRO A 29 7.59 8.36 1.43
N VAL A 30 7.49 7.12 1.91
CA VAL A 30 8.08 6.70 3.20
C VAL A 30 9.54 6.31 2.94
N PRO A 31 10.55 7.02 3.51
CA PRO A 31 11.96 6.82 3.17
C PRO A 31 12.49 5.40 3.45
N GLN A 32 11.94 4.72 4.47
CA GLN A 32 12.29 3.33 4.83
C GLN A 32 11.20 2.33 4.43
N SER A 33 10.58 2.50 3.26
CA SER A 33 9.68 1.46 2.75
C SER A 33 10.46 0.15 2.55
N GLY A 34 9.96 -0.97 3.10
CA GLY A 34 10.60 -2.29 3.00
C GLY A 34 10.95 -2.71 1.56
N MET A 35 11.88 -3.65 1.39
CA MET A 35 12.40 -4.07 0.07
C MET A 35 11.31 -4.60 -0.89
N ASP A 36 10.24 -5.13 -0.33
CA ASP A 36 9.09 -5.74 -1.01
C ASP A 36 8.14 -4.71 -1.65
N ASN A 37 7.85 -3.62 -0.95
CA ASN A 37 6.81 -2.65 -1.31
C ASN A 37 7.33 -1.21 -1.27
N ALA A 38 7.04 -0.43 -2.33
CA ALA A 38 7.10 1.02 -2.25
C ALA A 38 5.91 1.51 -1.43
N THR A 39 6.19 2.20 -0.32
CA THR A 39 5.17 2.65 0.63
C THR A 39 5.09 4.17 0.62
N PHE A 40 3.87 4.70 0.54
CA PHE A 40 3.58 6.12 0.56
C PHE A 40 2.62 6.43 1.70
N ARG A 41 2.90 7.50 2.44
CA ARG A 41 1.99 8.08 3.42
C ARG A 41 0.91 8.85 2.69
N LEU A 42 -0.36 8.58 3.00
CA LEU A 42 -1.53 9.20 2.40
C LEU A 42 -2.37 9.87 3.48
N GLY A 43 -2.34 11.20 3.54
CA GLY A 43 -2.85 11.97 4.67
C GLY A 43 -2.25 11.51 5.99
N ASP A 44 -3.02 11.66 7.07
CA ASP A 44 -2.56 11.38 8.43
C ASP A 44 -2.92 9.98 8.91
N GLU A 45 -3.76 9.24 8.20
CA GLU A 45 -4.29 7.96 8.68
C GLU A 45 -4.09 6.79 7.73
N LEU A 46 -3.58 7.02 6.52
CA LEU A 46 -3.50 5.99 5.48
C LEU A 46 -2.09 5.82 4.95
N SER A 47 -1.89 4.67 4.30
CA SER A 47 -0.74 4.42 3.45
C SER A 47 -1.12 3.63 2.21
N VAL A 48 -0.34 3.83 1.15
CA VAL A 48 -0.43 3.07 -0.10
C VAL A 48 0.80 2.20 -0.21
N ARG A 49 0.61 0.90 -0.45
CA ARG A 49 1.70 -0.08 -0.62
C ARG A 49 1.61 -0.67 -2.02
N LEU A 50 2.67 -0.49 -2.79
CA LEU A 50 2.81 -1.00 -4.15
C LEU A 50 3.95 -2.02 -4.20
N PRO A 51 3.68 -3.30 -4.51
CA PRO A 51 4.70 -4.28 -4.79
C PRO A 51 5.72 -3.80 -5.82
N ARG A 52 7.01 -3.98 -5.56
CA ARG A 52 8.07 -3.69 -6.54
C ARG A 52 8.27 -4.81 -7.57
N TYR A 53 7.82 -6.01 -7.25
CA TYR A 53 8.04 -7.19 -8.07
C TYR A 53 6.82 -8.11 -8.11
N ALA A 54 6.62 -8.79 -9.25
CA ALA A 54 5.49 -9.68 -9.49
C ALA A 54 5.31 -10.79 -8.44
N HIS A 55 6.41 -11.30 -7.86
CA HIS A 55 6.33 -12.35 -6.85
C HIS A 55 5.70 -11.88 -5.53
N TRP A 56 5.72 -10.58 -5.25
CA TRP A 56 5.04 -9.97 -4.11
C TRP A 56 3.61 -9.54 -4.41
N ALA A 57 3.18 -9.47 -5.67
CA ALA A 57 1.81 -9.08 -6.03
C ALA A 57 0.75 -9.99 -5.41
N GLY A 58 1.02 -11.30 -5.31
CA GLY A 58 0.12 -12.25 -4.64
C GLY A 58 0.06 -12.10 -3.10
N GLN A 59 0.89 -11.25 -2.49
CA GLN A 59 0.84 -10.95 -1.06
C GLN A 59 -0.33 -10.04 -0.73
N VAL A 60 -0.66 -9.08 -1.60
CA VAL A 60 -1.78 -8.15 -1.43
C VAL A 60 -3.09 -8.89 -1.16
N THR A 61 -3.47 -9.83 -2.04
CA THR A 61 -4.70 -10.62 -1.88
C THR A 61 -4.69 -11.49 -0.62
N ARG A 62 -3.51 -12.01 -0.23
CA ARG A 62 -3.37 -12.83 0.98
C ARG A 62 -3.55 -12.00 2.25
N GLU A 63 -2.93 -10.83 2.31
CA GLU A 63 -3.05 -9.91 3.44
C GLU A 63 -4.50 -9.47 3.64
N HIS A 64 -5.19 -9.04 2.56
CA HIS A 64 -6.61 -8.67 2.63
C HIS A 64 -7.52 -9.82 3.09
N ARG A 65 -7.19 -11.07 2.75
CA ARG A 65 -8.00 -12.23 3.15
C ARG A 65 -7.83 -12.60 4.62
N TRP A 66 -6.61 -12.48 5.15
CA TRP A 66 -6.25 -13.07 6.44
C TRP A 66 -6.08 -12.05 7.56
N LEU A 67 -5.58 -10.83 7.28
CA LEU A 67 -5.34 -9.83 8.33
C LEU A 67 -6.62 -9.44 9.08
N PRO A 68 -7.78 -9.17 8.43
CA PRO A 68 -9.01 -8.87 9.16
C PRO A 68 -9.48 -10.01 10.07
N LYS A 69 -9.10 -11.26 9.76
CA LYS A 69 -9.45 -12.45 10.56
C LYS A 69 -8.47 -12.67 11.71
N LEU A 70 -7.21 -12.31 11.53
CA LEU A 70 -6.17 -12.49 12.53
C LEU A 70 -6.10 -11.31 13.49
N ALA A 71 -6.39 -10.09 13.03
CA ALA A 71 -6.27 -8.86 13.81
C ALA A 71 -6.98 -8.90 15.18
N PRO A 72 -8.22 -9.41 15.32
CA PRO A 72 -8.88 -9.50 16.62
C PRO A 72 -8.22 -10.46 17.61
N HIS A 73 -7.33 -11.33 17.13
CA HIS A 73 -6.68 -12.38 17.92
C HIS A 73 -5.20 -12.08 18.22
N LEU A 74 -4.69 -10.93 17.77
CA LEU A 74 -3.30 -10.55 17.97
C LEU A 74 -3.18 -9.50 19.10
N PRO A 75 -2.18 -9.63 19.99
CA PRO A 75 -2.00 -8.71 21.11
C PRO A 75 -1.45 -7.33 20.69
N LEU A 76 -1.08 -7.18 19.41
CA LEU A 76 -0.50 -5.96 18.83
C LEU A 76 -1.35 -5.49 17.66
N THR A 77 -1.40 -4.16 17.47
CA THR A 77 -2.02 -3.56 16.30
C THR A 77 -1.30 -4.01 15.03
N VAL A 78 -2.04 -4.61 14.10
CA VAL A 78 -1.51 -5.09 12.81
C VAL A 78 -2.02 -4.23 11.66
N SER A 79 -1.31 -4.29 10.53
CA SER A 79 -1.71 -3.61 9.30
C SER A 79 -3.16 -3.95 8.97
N GLU A 80 -3.97 -2.91 8.77
CA GLU A 80 -5.38 -3.06 8.44
C GLU A 80 -5.56 -2.73 6.95
N PRO A 81 -5.69 -3.74 6.08
CA PRO A 81 -5.96 -3.53 4.66
C PRO A 81 -7.38 -2.99 4.46
N LEU A 82 -7.52 -1.84 3.79
CA LEU A 82 -8.79 -1.17 3.57
C LEU A 82 -9.34 -1.46 2.17
N GLU A 83 -8.55 -1.20 1.13
CA GLU A 83 -8.98 -1.35 -0.27
C GLU A 83 -7.87 -1.97 -1.14
N ILE A 84 -8.26 -2.76 -2.14
CA ILE A 84 -7.35 -3.33 -3.16
C ILE A 84 -7.56 -2.56 -4.46
N GLY A 85 -6.48 -1.98 -4.98
CA GLY A 85 -6.45 -1.43 -6.33
C GLY A 85 -6.00 -2.46 -7.37
N GLU A 86 -6.52 -2.30 -8.58
CA GLU A 86 -6.20 -3.09 -9.77
C GLU A 86 -5.02 -2.49 -10.55
N PRO A 87 -4.34 -3.27 -11.41
CA PRO A 87 -3.34 -2.77 -12.35
C PRO A 87 -3.91 -1.66 -13.25
N ALA A 88 -3.22 -0.51 -13.33
CA ALA A 88 -3.62 0.63 -14.17
C ALA A 88 -2.46 1.60 -14.38
N GLU A 89 -2.62 2.60 -15.25
CA GLU A 89 -1.68 3.72 -15.41
C GLU A 89 -0.22 3.34 -15.74
N GLY A 90 0.01 2.11 -16.23
CA GLY A 90 1.34 1.54 -16.49
C GLY A 90 1.91 0.71 -15.34
N TYR A 91 1.21 0.64 -14.20
CA TYR A 91 1.53 -0.25 -13.09
C TYR A 91 0.88 -1.64 -13.29
N PRO A 92 1.64 -2.74 -13.30
CA PRO A 92 1.16 -4.04 -13.76
C PRO A 92 0.56 -4.95 -12.68
N TRP A 93 0.59 -4.55 -11.40
CA TRP A 93 0.22 -5.41 -10.29
C TRP A 93 -0.92 -4.83 -9.46
N SER A 94 -1.61 -5.68 -8.69
CA SER A 94 -2.52 -5.21 -7.65
C SER A 94 -1.73 -4.53 -6.53
N TRP A 95 -2.34 -3.53 -5.91
CA TRP A 95 -1.78 -2.71 -4.85
C TRP A 95 -2.85 -2.46 -3.80
N SER A 96 -2.49 -1.89 -2.64
CA SER A 96 -3.46 -1.75 -1.55
C SER A 96 -3.28 -0.48 -0.75
N VAL A 97 -4.40 0.01 -0.23
CA VAL A 97 -4.47 1.06 0.78
C VAL A 97 -4.66 0.40 2.15
N TYR A 98 -3.85 0.83 3.11
CA TYR A 98 -3.88 0.34 4.48
C TYR A 98 -4.10 1.50 5.43
N ARG A 99 -4.68 1.20 6.60
CA ARG A 99 -4.59 2.08 7.76
C ARG A 99 -3.13 2.22 8.16
N TRP A 100 -2.70 3.45 8.35
CA TRP A 100 -1.37 3.72 8.85
C TRP A 100 -1.30 3.36 10.32
N LEU A 101 -0.22 2.66 10.67
CA LEU A 101 0.14 2.40 12.04
C LEU A 101 1.33 3.28 12.36
N ASP A 102 1.14 4.21 13.30
CA ASP A 102 2.25 4.96 13.85
C ASP A 102 3.14 3.99 14.64
N GLY A 103 4.37 3.80 14.14
CA GLY A 103 5.35 2.91 14.74
C GLY A 103 6.74 3.23 14.22
N GLU A 104 7.73 3.07 15.08
CA GLU A 104 9.15 3.11 14.70
C GLU A 104 9.61 1.68 14.38
N THR A 105 10.41 1.51 13.33
CA THR A 105 11.01 0.22 13.00
C THR A 105 11.86 -0.25 14.19
N ALA A 106 11.51 -1.41 14.77
CA ALA A 106 12.30 -2.00 15.85
C ALA A 106 13.74 -2.24 15.35
N THR A 107 14.70 -1.66 16.07
CA THR A 107 16.13 -1.67 15.72
C THR A 107 16.84 -2.91 16.22
#